data_AF-A0AAW2RZ70-F1
#
_entry.id   AF-A0AAW2RZ70-F1
#
_cell.length_a   1.000
_cell.length_b   1.000
_cell.length_c   1.000
_cell.angle_alpha   90.00
_cell.angle_beta   90.00
_cell.angle_gamma   90.00
#
_symmetry.space_group_name_H-M   'P 1'
#
loop_
_entity.id
_entity.type
_entity.pdbx_description
1 polymer ?
#
loop_
_entity_poly.entity_id
_entity_poly.type
_entity_poly.pdbx_seq_one_letter_code
_entity_poly.pdbx_strand_id
1 'polypeptide(L)'
;MINVPNYAFDRVLNLGFRGFRLMSIFRFKIWWMIPSFGNSGRDVPVETQVLLLEGAEKTGVHDDDAETPSSKGTLYILFLPALEGQFRTSLQGTSENELQLCVESGGPNVQTSQVKEALFVNSGYNPFELMKDSVRILAKHKGTFSHVEDKKIPPHLDWFGWCTWDAFYTRVDPQGIREGLKSLSEGGCPAKFLIIDDGWQETVNDILKEGETPTDGIEFATRLADIKENKKFTQTDPGCTATNLIGYWGGLHPNHEPLKKYKPKIEYPVLSPGSQSHTRCGALLSLVKNGVGLINPDCVYDFYNDLHSYLASCGVDGVKVDIQNVIEALGSGYGGRVMLTKKYQEALEEVLSRTLKTIT
;
A
#
# COMPACT_ATOMS: atom_id res chain seq x y z
N MET A 1 -5.53 15.88 -23.88
CA MET A 1 -6.67 16.28 -23.01
C MET A 1 -7.74 15.22 -23.15
N ILE A 2 -8.07 14.49 -22.09
CA ILE A 2 -9.05 13.40 -22.11
C ILE A 2 -10.31 13.87 -21.38
N ASN A 3 -11.47 13.96 -22.04
CA ASN A 3 -12.71 14.46 -21.41
C ASN A 3 -13.35 13.43 -20.44
N VAL A 4 -13.68 13.78 -19.20
CA VAL A 4 -14.24 12.87 -18.17
C VAL A 4 -15.69 13.29 -17.84
N PRO A 5 -16.72 12.41 -17.93
CA PRO A 5 -18.08 12.73 -17.50
C PRO A 5 -18.24 12.70 -15.97
N ASN A 6 -19.25 13.42 -15.45
CA ASN A 6 -19.48 13.74 -14.02
C ASN A 6 -19.80 12.58 -13.06
N TYR A 7 -19.61 11.33 -13.44
CA TYR A 7 -19.60 10.20 -12.52
C TYR A 7 -18.49 9.29 -13.01
N ALA A 8 -17.51 9.02 -12.15
CA ALA A 8 -16.36 8.17 -12.47
C ALA A 8 -16.85 6.94 -13.23
N PHE A 9 -16.42 6.76 -14.47
CA PHE A 9 -15.99 5.51 -15.12
C PHE A 9 -15.62 5.78 -16.59
N ASP A 10 -14.51 5.13 -16.97
CA ASP A 10 -14.14 4.62 -18.29
C ASP A 10 -13.90 5.61 -19.44
N ARG A 11 -12.62 5.89 -19.68
CA ARG A 11 -12.14 6.18 -21.04
C ARG A 11 -11.35 4.99 -21.54
N VAL A 12 -11.83 4.45 -22.65
CA VAL A 12 -11.17 3.39 -23.42
C VAL A 12 -10.00 4.01 -24.20
N LEU A 13 -8.81 3.47 -24.01
CA LEU A 13 -7.67 3.69 -24.87
C LEU A 13 -7.67 2.51 -25.85
N ASN A 14 -8.23 2.70 -27.04
CA ASN A 14 -8.34 1.65 -28.05
C ASN A 14 -6.96 1.28 -28.61
N LEU A 15 -6.21 0.52 -27.84
CA LEU A 15 -5.01 -0.17 -28.27
C LEU A 15 -5.45 -1.58 -28.62
N GLY A 16 -5.73 -1.82 -29.89
CA GLY A 16 -6.01 -3.15 -30.42
C GLY A 16 -4.74 -3.99 -30.35
N PHE A 17 -4.55 -4.73 -29.26
CA PHE A 17 -3.40 -5.62 -29.13
C PHE A 17 -3.72 -6.93 -29.86
N ARG A 18 -3.07 -7.14 -31.00
CA ARG A 18 -2.97 -8.45 -31.65
C ARG A 18 -1.49 -8.77 -31.84
N GLY A 19 -1.07 -9.94 -31.38
CA GLY A 19 0.30 -10.43 -31.58
C GLY A 19 1.33 -9.99 -30.53
N PHE A 20 0.90 -9.51 -29.37
CA PHE A 20 1.76 -9.27 -28.21
C PHE A 20 1.51 -10.35 -27.14
N ARG A 21 2.57 -10.80 -26.46
CA ARG A 21 2.42 -11.43 -25.14
C ARG A 21 2.34 -10.32 -24.11
N LEU A 22 1.55 -10.50 -23.06
CA LEU A 22 1.44 -9.51 -21.99
C LEU A 22 1.68 -10.12 -20.61
N MET A 23 2.22 -9.30 -19.73
CA MET A 23 2.26 -9.50 -18.29
C MET A 23 1.62 -8.29 -17.62
N SER A 24 0.63 -8.53 -16.77
CA SER A 24 0.02 -7.51 -15.91
C SER A 24 0.40 -7.76 -14.46
N ILE A 25 0.72 -6.71 -13.69
CA ILE A 25 0.70 -6.75 -12.23
C ILE A 25 -0.56 -6.02 -11.79
N PHE A 26 -1.51 -6.76 -11.22
CA PHE A 26 -2.82 -6.25 -10.87
C PHE A 26 -3.15 -6.49 -9.41
N ARG A 27 -4.02 -5.65 -8.86
CA ARG A 27 -4.42 -5.71 -7.46
C ARG A 27 -5.57 -6.70 -7.26
N PHE A 28 -5.25 -7.94 -6.87
CA PHE A 28 -6.24 -8.99 -6.66
C PHE A 28 -6.95 -8.92 -5.28
N LYS A 29 -6.35 -8.21 -4.32
CA LYS A 29 -6.93 -7.78 -3.04
C LYS A 29 -6.43 -6.38 -2.74
N ILE A 30 -7.15 -5.59 -1.94
CA ILE A 30 -6.72 -4.21 -1.61
C ILE A 30 -5.28 -4.13 -1.05
N TRP A 31 -4.78 -5.20 -0.43
CA TRP A 31 -3.43 -5.30 0.14
C TRP A 31 -2.37 -5.85 -0.82
N TRP A 32 -2.76 -6.62 -1.84
CA TRP A 32 -1.83 -7.50 -2.56
C TRP A 32 -2.00 -7.42 -4.08
N MET A 33 -0.87 -7.46 -4.77
CA MET A 33 -0.79 -7.58 -6.22
C MET A 33 -0.17 -8.92 -6.61
N ILE A 34 -0.61 -9.46 -7.74
CA ILE A 34 -0.05 -10.68 -8.33
C ILE A 34 0.12 -10.47 -9.84
N PRO A 35 1.03 -11.23 -10.48
CA PRO A 35 1.12 -11.23 -11.93
C PRO A 35 -0.05 -11.99 -12.56
N SER A 36 -0.44 -11.54 -13.77
CA SER A 36 -1.27 -12.28 -14.73
C SER A 36 -0.59 -12.23 -16.09
N PHE A 37 -0.84 -13.23 -16.94
CA PHE A 37 -0.25 -13.35 -18.27
C PHE A 37 -1.33 -13.58 -19.31
N GLY A 38 -1.13 -13.06 -20.51
CA GLY A 38 -2.10 -13.18 -21.59
C GLY A 38 -1.50 -12.90 -22.97
N ASN A 39 -2.37 -12.84 -23.97
CA ASN A 39 -2.01 -12.51 -25.35
C ASN A 39 -3.03 -11.56 -26.02
N SER A 40 -3.95 -11.03 -25.24
CA SER A 40 -5.10 -10.25 -25.68
C SER A 40 -5.38 -9.15 -24.65
N GLY A 41 -5.75 -7.95 -25.09
CA GLY A 41 -6.20 -6.85 -24.23
C GLY A 41 -7.30 -7.26 -23.23
N ARG A 42 -8.19 -8.20 -23.59
CA ARG A 42 -9.20 -8.75 -22.65
C ARG A 42 -8.62 -9.54 -21.47
N ASP A 43 -7.37 -10.00 -21.58
CA ASP A 43 -6.68 -10.76 -20.53
C ASP A 43 -6.09 -9.84 -19.46
N VAL A 44 -6.08 -8.52 -19.69
CA VAL A 44 -5.62 -7.52 -18.73
C VAL A 44 -6.64 -7.42 -17.58
N PRO A 45 -6.31 -7.88 -16.36
CA PRO A 45 -7.27 -7.87 -15.27
C PRO A 45 -7.61 -6.45 -14.84
N VAL A 46 -8.81 -6.28 -14.28
CA VAL A 46 -9.22 -5.03 -13.62
C VAL A 46 -8.20 -4.64 -12.54
N GLU A 47 -7.98 -3.35 -12.30
CA GLU A 47 -6.98 -2.84 -11.34
C GLU A 47 -5.54 -3.23 -11.68
N THR A 48 -5.20 -3.31 -12.96
CA THR A 48 -3.79 -3.46 -13.40
C THR A 48 -3.02 -2.16 -13.10
N GLN A 49 -1.86 -2.29 -12.45
CA GLN A 49 -0.97 -1.20 -12.04
C GLN A 49 0.36 -1.19 -12.82
N VAL A 50 0.67 -2.29 -13.51
CA VAL A 50 1.79 -2.40 -14.44
C VAL A 50 1.33 -3.29 -15.58
N LEU A 51 1.48 -2.84 -16.82
CA LEU A 51 1.28 -3.69 -18.00
C LEU A 51 2.55 -3.67 -18.84
N LEU A 52 3.12 -4.84 -19.09
CA LEU A 52 4.29 -5.04 -19.95
C LEU A 52 3.87 -5.86 -21.15
N LEU A 53 4.08 -5.31 -22.34
CA LEU A 53 3.87 -6.00 -23.61
C LEU A 53 5.20 -6.45 -24.17
N GLU A 54 5.19 -7.61 -24.82
CA GLU A 54 6.31 -8.18 -25.54
C GLU A 54 5.89 -8.41 -26.99
N GLY A 55 6.52 -7.66 -27.89
CA GLY A 55 6.28 -7.71 -29.33
C GLY A 55 7.49 -8.22 -30.08
N ALA A 56 7.25 -9.04 -31.09
CA ALA A 56 8.25 -9.32 -32.12
C ALA A 56 8.30 -8.14 -33.10
N GLU A 57 9.49 -7.60 -33.35
CA GLU A 57 9.68 -6.60 -34.39
C GLU A 57 9.35 -7.25 -35.75
N LYS A 58 8.24 -6.87 -36.37
CA LYS A 58 7.97 -7.19 -37.78
C LYS A 58 8.58 -6.07 -38.60
N THR A 59 9.77 -6.30 -39.16
CA THR A 59 10.36 -5.38 -40.14
C THR A 59 9.44 -5.30 -41.35
N GLY A 60 8.65 -4.24 -41.42
CA GLY A 60 7.87 -3.87 -42.60
C GLY A 60 8.70 -3.03 -43.55
N VAL A 61 9.80 -3.58 -44.09
CA VAL A 61 10.42 -3.16 -45.36
C VAL A 61 11.12 -4.39 -45.92
N HIS A 62 10.70 -4.85 -47.11
CA HIS A 62 11.52 -5.72 -47.95
C HIS A 62 12.70 -4.88 -48.44
N ASP A 63 13.83 -4.96 -47.74
CA ASP A 63 15.14 -4.69 -48.35
C ASP A 63 15.78 -6.05 -48.59
N ASP A 64 15.74 -6.50 -49.85
CA ASP A 64 16.26 -7.80 -50.28
C ASP A 64 17.82 -7.85 -50.30
N ASP A 65 18.53 -6.83 -49.79
CA ASP A 65 20.00 -6.71 -49.94
C ASP A 65 20.73 -6.27 -48.65
N ALA A 66 20.53 -6.97 -47.52
CA ALA A 66 21.40 -6.81 -46.35
C ALA A 66 21.77 -8.15 -45.69
N GLU A 67 22.92 -8.72 -46.10
CA GLU A 67 23.60 -9.85 -45.45
C GLU A 67 24.25 -9.44 -44.10
N THR A 68 23.47 -8.90 -43.18
CA THR A 68 23.86 -8.84 -41.77
C THR A 68 22.66 -9.23 -40.92
N PRO A 69 22.73 -10.29 -40.09
CA PRO A 69 21.66 -10.60 -39.16
C PRO A 69 21.65 -9.48 -38.10
N SER A 70 20.87 -8.43 -38.30
CA SER A 70 20.56 -7.50 -37.22
C SER A 70 19.92 -8.35 -36.13
N SER A 71 20.50 -8.30 -34.93
CA SER A 71 20.03 -9.06 -33.79
C SER A 71 18.56 -8.72 -33.55
N LYS A 72 17.66 -9.65 -33.90
CA LYS A 72 16.22 -9.56 -33.66
C LYS A 72 15.98 -9.33 -32.17
N GLY A 73 15.88 -8.06 -31.77
CA GLY A 73 15.60 -7.70 -30.39
C GLY A 73 14.11 -7.82 -30.13
N THR A 74 13.73 -8.54 -29.09
CA THR A 74 12.35 -8.49 -28.59
C THR A 74 12.08 -7.09 -28.07
N LEU A 75 11.06 -6.41 -28.59
CA LEU A 75 10.66 -5.09 -28.13
C LEU A 75 9.68 -5.25 -26.96
N TYR A 76 9.97 -4.56 -25.86
CA TYR A 76 9.09 -4.46 -24.72
C TYR A 76 8.46 -3.07 -24.65
N ILE A 77 7.17 -3.01 -24.33
CA ILE A 77 6.43 -1.75 -24.13
C ILE A 77 5.82 -1.78 -22.74
N LEU A 78 6.19 -0.82 -21.91
CA LEU A 78 5.74 -0.69 -20.53
C LEU A 78 4.68 0.40 -20.43
N PHE A 79 3.59 0.09 -19.74
CA PHE A 79 2.50 0.99 -19.39
C PHE A 79 2.40 1.08 -17.86
N LEU A 80 2.57 2.30 -17.33
CA LEU A 80 2.49 2.61 -15.91
C LEU A 80 1.39 3.65 -15.66
N PRO A 81 0.23 3.26 -15.11
CA PRO A 81 -0.73 4.19 -14.54
C PRO A 81 -0.05 5.12 -13.53
N ALA A 82 -0.33 6.42 -13.64
CA ALA A 82 0.27 7.45 -12.81
C ALA A 82 -0.80 8.28 -12.10
N LEU A 83 -0.46 8.77 -10.91
CA LEU A 83 -1.31 9.73 -10.20
C LEU A 83 -1.39 11.05 -10.96
N GLU A 84 -2.59 11.65 -10.93
CA GLU A 84 -2.83 12.98 -11.48
C GLU A 84 -3.74 13.78 -10.56
N GLY A 85 -3.18 14.79 -9.89
CA GLY A 85 -3.91 15.61 -8.92
C GLY A 85 -4.53 14.74 -7.81
N GLN A 86 -5.85 14.76 -7.72
CA GLN A 86 -6.62 14.01 -6.71
C GLN A 86 -7.03 12.60 -7.18
N PHE A 87 -6.54 12.16 -8.35
CA PHE A 87 -7.00 10.96 -9.04
C PHE A 87 -5.91 9.90 -9.11
N ARG A 88 -6.30 8.66 -8.82
CA ARG A 88 -5.53 7.44 -9.08
C ARG A 88 -5.97 6.86 -10.41
N THR A 89 -5.05 6.18 -11.08
CA THR A 89 -5.37 5.48 -12.34
C THR A 89 -4.99 4.01 -12.31
N SER A 90 -5.67 3.23 -13.14
CA SER A 90 -5.43 1.80 -13.34
C SER A 90 -5.80 1.39 -14.76
N LEU A 91 -5.39 0.20 -15.17
CA LEU A 91 -5.74 -0.38 -16.46
C LEU A 91 -6.66 -1.59 -16.30
N GLN A 92 -7.47 -1.84 -17.32
CA GLN A 92 -8.27 -3.06 -17.43
C GLN A 92 -8.57 -3.40 -18.89
N GLY A 93 -8.80 -4.67 -19.19
CA GLY A 93 -9.26 -5.15 -20.48
C GLY A 93 -10.79 -5.08 -20.64
N THR A 94 -11.26 -4.99 -21.89
CA THR A 94 -12.69 -5.13 -22.22
C THR A 94 -12.99 -6.44 -22.96
N SER A 95 -14.27 -6.83 -23.01
CA SER A 95 -14.73 -7.93 -23.86
C SER A 95 -14.34 -7.74 -25.33
N GLU A 96 -14.23 -6.49 -25.78
CA GLU A 96 -13.91 -6.14 -27.18
C GLU A 96 -12.42 -6.07 -27.47
N ASN A 97 -11.59 -6.59 -26.57
CA ASN A 97 -10.14 -6.60 -26.69
C ASN A 97 -9.51 -5.19 -26.69
N GLU A 98 -10.14 -4.26 -25.99
CA GLU A 98 -9.66 -2.89 -25.81
C GLU A 98 -9.04 -2.73 -24.41
N LEU A 99 -8.13 -1.77 -24.28
CA LEU A 99 -7.56 -1.38 -22.99
C LEU A 99 -8.29 -0.15 -22.47
N GLN A 100 -8.70 -0.17 -21.21
CA GLN A 100 -9.32 0.96 -20.54
C GLN A 100 -8.36 1.57 -19.53
N LEU A 101 -8.32 2.89 -19.50
CA LEU A 101 -7.68 3.67 -18.44
C LEU A 101 -8.77 4.12 -17.48
N CYS A 102 -8.76 3.55 -16.29
CA CYS A 102 -9.66 3.92 -15.21
C CYS A 102 -9.05 5.09 -14.43
N VAL A 103 -9.86 6.10 -14.12
CA VAL A 103 -9.46 7.30 -13.37
C VAL A 103 -10.45 7.49 -12.22
N GLU A 104 -9.95 7.45 -10.98
CA GLU A 104 -10.79 7.43 -9.79
C GLU A 104 -10.28 8.38 -8.70
N SER A 105 -11.16 9.20 -8.16
CA SER A 105 -10.89 10.02 -6.97
C SER A 105 -11.27 9.33 -5.66
N GLY A 106 -12.17 8.33 -5.69
CA GLY A 106 -12.73 7.72 -4.48
C GLY A 106 -13.65 8.64 -3.66
N GLY A 107 -14.12 9.76 -4.22
CA GLY A 107 -15.07 10.65 -3.57
C GLY A 107 -16.08 11.24 -4.57
N PRO A 108 -17.40 11.21 -4.29
CA PRO A 108 -18.41 11.64 -5.24
C PRO A 108 -18.31 13.13 -5.61
N ASN A 109 -17.75 13.94 -4.70
CA ASN A 109 -17.59 15.39 -4.86
C ASN A 109 -16.25 15.79 -5.51
N VAL A 110 -15.38 14.82 -5.82
CA VAL A 110 -14.07 15.07 -6.44
C VAL A 110 -14.14 14.58 -7.87
N GLN A 111 -14.51 15.49 -8.76
CA GLN A 111 -14.75 15.22 -10.17
C GLN A 111 -13.75 16.00 -11.01
N THR A 112 -13.39 15.43 -12.16
CA THR A 112 -12.66 16.13 -13.20
C THR A 112 -13.35 15.87 -14.51
N SER A 113 -13.21 16.81 -15.44
CA SER A 113 -13.50 16.59 -16.85
C SER A 113 -12.24 16.39 -17.67
N GLN A 114 -11.03 16.49 -17.10
CA GLN A 114 -9.79 16.33 -17.85
C GLN A 114 -8.68 15.67 -17.05
N VAL A 115 -7.95 14.77 -17.73
CA VAL A 115 -6.63 14.26 -17.32
C VAL A 115 -5.62 14.40 -18.47
N LYS A 116 -4.34 14.60 -18.11
CA LYS A 116 -3.22 14.94 -19.00
C LYS A 116 -2.05 13.97 -18.86
N GLU A 117 -1.79 13.44 -17.66
CA GLU A 117 -0.58 12.69 -17.30
C GLU A 117 -0.90 11.44 -16.48
N ALA A 118 -2.02 10.80 -16.82
CA ALA A 118 -2.61 9.66 -16.14
C ALA A 118 -1.96 8.30 -16.47
N LEU A 119 -1.13 8.24 -17.52
CA LEU A 119 -0.49 7.03 -18.01
C LEU A 119 0.88 7.35 -18.58
N PHE A 120 1.91 6.68 -18.09
CA PHE A 120 3.27 6.72 -18.62
C PHE A 120 3.49 5.50 -19.52
N VAL A 121 4.09 5.72 -20.70
CA VAL A 121 4.42 4.66 -21.66
C VAL A 121 5.87 4.81 -22.11
N ASN A 122 6.61 3.71 -22.12
CA ASN A 122 7.99 3.67 -22.61
C ASN A 122 8.27 2.31 -23.26
N SER A 123 9.34 2.21 -24.04
CA SER A 123 9.73 0.97 -24.72
C SER A 123 11.24 0.75 -24.70
N GLY A 124 11.65 -0.52 -24.72
CA GLY A 124 13.06 -0.91 -24.73
C GLY A 124 13.26 -2.39 -25.02
N TYR A 125 14.52 -2.79 -25.23
CA TYR A 125 14.88 -4.16 -25.61
C TYR A 125 15.25 -5.06 -24.42
N ASN A 126 15.38 -4.48 -23.22
CA ASN A 126 15.60 -5.20 -21.98
C ASN A 126 14.51 -4.77 -20.99
N PRO A 127 13.62 -5.69 -20.54
CA PRO A 127 12.48 -5.33 -19.70
C PRO A 127 12.89 -4.87 -18.30
N PHE A 128 14.05 -5.31 -17.79
CA PHE A 128 14.55 -4.94 -16.47
C PHE A 128 15.09 -3.50 -16.47
N GLU A 129 15.92 -3.16 -17.45
CA GLU A 129 16.39 -1.78 -17.64
C GLU A 129 15.23 -0.85 -18.00
N LEU A 130 14.29 -1.30 -18.86
CA LEU A 130 13.09 -0.54 -19.19
C LEU A 130 12.29 -0.17 -17.94
N MET A 131 12.06 -1.10 -17.03
CA MET A 131 11.33 -0.82 -15.77
C MET A 131 12.07 0.24 -14.94
N LYS A 132 13.37 0.01 -14.72
CA LYS A 132 14.21 0.88 -13.90
C LYS A 132 14.29 2.31 -14.46
N ASP A 133 14.58 2.46 -15.74
CA ASP A 133 14.68 3.76 -16.39
C ASP A 133 13.33 4.47 -16.48
N SER A 134 12.24 3.73 -16.68
CA SER A 134 10.89 4.29 -16.69
C SER A 134 10.51 4.89 -15.34
N VAL A 135 10.80 4.20 -14.23
CA VAL A 135 10.53 4.73 -12.88
C VAL A 135 11.40 5.96 -12.60
N ARG A 136 12.67 6.00 -13.03
CA ARG A 136 13.53 7.19 -12.93
C ARG A 136 12.99 8.39 -13.73
N ILE A 137 12.59 8.17 -14.97
CA ILE A 137 12.00 9.22 -15.83
C ILE A 137 10.71 9.74 -15.18
N LEU A 138 9.84 8.83 -14.72
CA LEU A 138 8.58 9.21 -14.08
C LEU A 138 8.83 9.97 -12.77
N ALA A 139 9.82 9.57 -11.96
CA ALA A 139 10.22 10.28 -10.74
C ALA A 139 10.67 11.71 -11.05
N LYS A 140 11.56 11.89 -12.04
CA LYS A 140 12.04 13.21 -12.48
C LYS A 140 10.90 14.07 -13.03
N HIS A 141 9.98 13.47 -13.79
CA HIS A 141 8.84 14.18 -14.39
C HIS A 141 7.82 14.63 -13.35
N LYS A 142 7.46 13.76 -12.41
CA LYS A 142 6.45 14.06 -11.38
C LYS A 142 7.01 14.89 -10.24
N GLY A 143 8.27 14.69 -9.85
CA GLY A 143 8.90 15.41 -8.74
C GLY A 143 8.30 15.11 -7.36
N THR A 144 7.50 14.05 -7.22
CA THR A 144 6.80 13.70 -5.97
C THR A 144 7.36 12.45 -5.27
N PHE A 145 8.35 11.78 -5.85
CA PHE A 145 8.98 10.59 -5.28
C PHE A 145 10.41 10.43 -5.82
N SER A 146 11.22 9.64 -5.13
CA SER A 146 12.58 9.30 -5.54
C SER A 146 12.69 7.84 -5.97
N HIS A 147 13.53 7.58 -6.97
CA HIS A 147 13.88 6.22 -7.36
C HIS A 147 14.65 5.52 -6.22
N VAL A 148 14.52 4.19 -6.11
CA VAL A 148 15.10 3.42 -4.99
C VAL A 148 16.61 3.59 -4.84
N GLU A 149 17.34 3.74 -5.96
CA GLU A 149 18.79 3.92 -5.95
C GLU A 149 19.24 5.30 -5.48
N ASP A 150 18.34 6.29 -5.48
CA ASP A 150 18.63 7.62 -4.94
C ASP A 150 18.33 7.69 -3.43
N LYS A 151 17.74 6.62 -2.86
CA LYS A 151 17.43 6.53 -1.43
C LYS A 151 18.64 5.97 -0.68
N LYS A 152 18.86 6.46 0.54
CA LYS A 152 19.86 5.92 1.45
C LYS A 152 19.44 4.51 1.88
N ILE A 153 20.21 3.50 1.48
CA ILE A 153 20.04 2.11 1.92
C ILE A 153 20.46 2.02 3.39
N PRO A 154 19.56 1.61 4.32
CA PRO A 154 19.92 1.45 5.72
C PRO A 154 20.86 0.25 5.93
N PRO A 155 21.91 0.35 6.78
CA PRO A 155 22.85 -0.75 7.02
C PRO A 155 22.21 -2.02 7.58
N HIS A 156 21.07 -1.89 8.26
CA HIS A 156 20.36 -3.01 8.87
C HIS A 156 19.63 -3.91 7.88
N LEU A 157 19.56 -3.56 6.59
CA LEU A 157 19.00 -4.45 5.58
C LEU A 157 19.82 -5.74 5.40
N ASP A 158 21.11 -5.72 5.75
CA ASP A 158 21.99 -6.90 5.74
C ASP A 158 21.96 -7.67 7.06
N TRP A 159 21.09 -7.31 7.99
CA TRP A 159 21.00 -7.95 9.30
C TRP A 159 19.93 -9.02 9.32
N PHE A 160 20.24 -10.15 9.97
CA PHE A 160 19.21 -11.08 10.40
C PHE A 160 18.45 -10.47 11.58
N GLY A 161 17.14 -10.30 11.42
CA GLY A 161 16.24 -9.86 12.49
C GLY A 161 15.08 -10.83 12.66
N TRP A 162 14.32 -10.66 13.73
CA TRP A 162 13.19 -11.51 14.07
C TRP A 162 11.91 -10.69 14.24
N CYS A 163 10.81 -11.17 13.67
CA CYS A 163 9.48 -10.61 13.84
C CYS A 163 8.62 -11.59 14.65
N THR A 164 7.91 -11.10 15.66
CA THR A 164 7.14 -11.93 16.59
C THR A 164 5.86 -12.53 15.99
N TRP A 165 5.41 -12.05 14.83
CA TRP A 165 4.09 -12.38 14.26
C TRP A 165 3.87 -13.88 14.04
N ASP A 166 4.75 -14.54 13.28
CA ASP A 166 4.55 -15.96 12.93
C ASP A 166 4.73 -16.91 14.14
N ALA A 167 5.34 -16.43 15.22
CA ALA A 167 5.52 -17.19 16.45
C ALA A 167 4.32 -17.07 17.41
N PHE A 168 3.76 -15.87 17.54
CA PHE A 168 2.78 -15.58 18.60
C PHE A 168 1.45 -15.03 18.12
N TYR A 169 1.39 -14.43 16.93
CA TYR A 169 0.33 -13.52 16.51
C TYR A 169 0.06 -12.49 17.62
N THR A 170 -1.20 -12.20 17.92
CA THR A 170 -1.63 -11.25 18.97
C THR A 170 -1.28 -11.67 20.41
N ARG A 171 -0.80 -12.91 20.60
CA ARG A 171 -0.43 -13.45 21.93
C ARG A 171 1.00 -13.12 22.36
N VAL A 172 1.73 -12.30 21.60
CA VAL A 172 3.10 -11.88 21.94
C VAL A 172 3.17 -11.30 23.36
N ASP A 173 4.20 -11.68 24.11
CA ASP A 173 4.48 -11.18 25.45
C ASP A 173 6.01 -11.13 25.72
N PRO A 174 6.46 -10.43 26.77
CA PRO A 174 7.87 -10.30 27.09
C PRO A 174 8.60 -11.63 27.39
N GLN A 175 7.92 -12.64 27.92
CA GLN A 175 8.53 -13.93 28.20
C GLN A 175 8.81 -14.68 26.90
N GLY A 176 7.81 -14.80 26.03
CA GLY A 176 7.95 -15.44 24.72
C GLY A 176 9.04 -14.79 23.87
N ILE A 177 9.15 -13.46 23.91
CA ILE A 177 10.24 -12.72 23.23
C ILE A 177 11.61 -13.14 23.78
N ARG A 178 11.80 -13.15 25.10
CA ARG A 178 13.08 -13.53 25.72
C ARG A 178 13.47 -14.98 25.38
N GLU A 179 12.52 -15.90 25.43
CA GLU A 179 12.74 -17.30 25.09
C GLU A 179 13.08 -17.49 23.61
N GLY A 180 12.38 -16.80 22.71
CA GLY A 180 12.65 -16.83 21.27
C GLY A 180 14.03 -16.27 20.91
N LEU A 181 14.41 -15.11 21.46
CA LEU A 181 15.74 -14.52 21.28
C LEU A 181 16.85 -15.43 21.81
N LYS A 182 16.64 -16.04 22.99
CA LYS A 182 17.57 -17.01 23.56
C LYS A 182 17.74 -18.23 22.65
N SER A 183 16.64 -18.80 22.17
CA SER A 183 16.64 -19.95 21.26
C SER A 183 17.38 -19.65 19.94
N LEU A 184 17.14 -18.48 19.34
CA LEU A 184 17.86 -18.03 18.13
C LEU A 184 19.36 -17.90 18.36
N SER A 185 19.76 -17.34 19.51
CA SER A 185 21.16 -17.21 19.89
C SER A 185 21.84 -18.57 20.12
N GLU A 186 21.20 -19.47 20.87
CA GLU A 186 21.68 -20.84 21.12
C GLU A 186 21.75 -21.68 19.84
N GLY A 187 20.88 -21.40 18.86
CA GLY A 187 20.90 -22.00 17.53
C GLY A 187 21.96 -21.43 16.58
N GLY A 188 22.77 -20.45 17.01
CA GLY A 188 23.82 -19.84 16.20
C GLY A 188 23.36 -18.72 15.24
N CYS A 189 22.11 -18.28 15.35
CA CYS A 189 21.51 -17.24 14.53
C CYS A 189 20.97 -16.08 15.40
N PRO A 190 21.82 -15.38 16.18
CA PRO A 190 21.34 -14.28 17.03
C PRO A 190 20.73 -13.16 16.18
N ALA A 191 19.48 -12.78 16.49
CA ALA A 191 18.82 -11.66 15.85
C ALA A 191 19.48 -10.34 16.25
N LYS A 192 19.82 -9.52 15.26
CA LYS A 192 20.40 -8.18 15.45
C LYS A 192 19.35 -7.10 15.68
N PHE A 193 18.11 -7.36 15.27
CA PHE A 193 16.97 -6.51 15.57
C PHE A 193 15.71 -7.35 15.80
N LEU A 194 14.75 -6.78 16.51
CA LEU A 194 13.46 -7.37 16.85
C LEU A 194 12.34 -6.46 16.37
N ILE A 195 11.35 -7.03 15.68
CA ILE A 195 10.05 -6.40 15.40
C ILE A 195 9.02 -7.06 16.30
N ILE A 196 8.51 -6.31 17.28
CA ILE A 196 7.36 -6.73 18.11
C ILE A 196 6.10 -6.37 17.34
N ASP A 197 5.60 -7.33 16.58
CA ASP A 197 4.40 -7.19 15.75
C ASP A 197 3.11 -7.07 16.60
N ASP A 198 1.97 -7.05 15.92
CA ASP A 198 0.66 -6.83 16.49
C ASP A 198 0.37 -7.73 17.72
N GLY A 199 -0.10 -7.10 18.81
CA GLY A 199 -0.49 -7.73 20.07
C GLY A 199 0.02 -7.00 21.33
N TRP A 200 0.95 -6.06 21.21
CA TRP A 200 1.46 -5.27 22.34
C TRP A 200 0.59 -4.05 22.66
N GLN A 201 -0.21 -3.59 21.70
CA GLN A 201 -1.03 -2.38 21.79
C GLN A 201 -2.17 -2.52 22.82
N GLU A 202 -2.58 -1.41 23.43
CA GLU A 202 -3.83 -1.35 24.20
C GLU A 202 -5.02 -1.14 23.25
N THR A 203 -5.90 -2.14 23.17
CA THR A 203 -6.96 -2.19 22.17
C THR A 203 -8.29 -2.64 22.75
N VAL A 204 -9.38 -2.15 22.18
CA VAL A 204 -10.75 -2.51 22.56
C VAL A 204 -11.51 -3.01 21.33
N ASN A 205 -12.21 -4.14 21.50
CA ASN A 205 -13.23 -4.56 20.55
C ASN A 205 -14.60 -4.10 21.06
N ASP A 206 -15.00 -2.91 20.61
CA ASP A 206 -16.25 -2.24 20.98
C ASP A 206 -17.46 -2.72 20.16
N ILE A 207 -17.27 -3.71 19.30
CA ILE A 207 -18.32 -4.30 18.46
C ILE A 207 -18.84 -5.60 19.07
N LEU A 208 -17.94 -6.41 19.63
CA LEU A 208 -18.32 -7.63 20.33
C LEU A 208 -18.98 -7.27 21.66
N LYS A 209 -20.28 -7.53 21.78
CA LYS A 209 -20.98 -7.33 23.05
C LYS A 209 -20.64 -8.44 24.04
N GLU A 210 -20.69 -8.11 25.31
CA GLU A 210 -20.44 -9.08 26.39
C GLU A 210 -21.41 -10.27 26.28
N GLY A 211 -20.85 -11.48 26.19
CA GLY A 211 -21.61 -12.73 26.03
C GLY A 211 -21.87 -13.17 24.58
N GLU A 212 -21.47 -12.39 23.57
CA GLU A 212 -21.55 -12.82 22.17
C GLU A 212 -20.35 -13.68 21.76
N THR A 213 -20.59 -14.64 20.87
CA THR A 213 -19.50 -15.41 20.25
C THR A 213 -18.83 -14.56 19.18
N PRO A 214 -17.49 -14.45 19.17
CA PRO A 214 -16.77 -13.77 18.10
C PRO A 214 -17.15 -14.35 16.74
N THR A 215 -17.49 -13.49 15.79
CA THR A 215 -17.65 -13.88 14.38
C THR A 215 -16.31 -13.72 13.67
N ASP A 216 -16.03 -14.58 12.69
CA ASP A 216 -14.78 -14.53 11.93
C ASP A 216 -14.52 -13.13 11.36
N GLY A 217 -13.33 -12.59 11.63
CA GLY A 217 -12.90 -11.29 11.15
C GLY A 217 -13.27 -10.11 12.05
N ILE A 218 -13.99 -10.32 13.16
CA ILE A 218 -14.29 -9.24 14.11
C ILE A 218 -13.03 -8.66 14.76
N GLU A 219 -11.94 -9.44 14.83
CA GLU A 219 -10.63 -9.01 15.30
C GLU A 219 -10.09 -7.83 14.50
N PHE A 220 -10.37 -7.77 13.19
CA PHE A 220 -9.93 -6.68 12.33
C PHE A 220 -10.65 -5.36 12.60
N ALA A 221 -11.79 -5.39 13.29
CA ALA A 221 -12.52 -4.17 13.64
C ALA A 221 -12.19 -3.66 15.05
N THR A 222 -11.26 -4.32 15.75
CA THR A 222 -10.67 -3.88 17.01
C THR A 222 -9.99 -2.51 16.84
N ARG A 223 -10.06 -1.65 17.87
CA ARG A 223 -9.58 -0.26 17.81
C ARG A 223 -8.50 0.01 18.83
N LEU A 224 -7.58 0.91 18.50
CA LEU A 224 -6.59 1.40 19.45
C LEU A 224 -7.30 2.20 20.55
N ALA A 225 -6.99 1.93 21.81
CA ALA A 225 -7.53 2.66 22.96
C ALA A 225 -6.47 3.58 23.59
N ASP A 226 -5.20 3.21 23.58
CA ASP A 226 -4.10 4.05 24.06
C ASP A 226 -2.89 3.92 23.13
N ILE A 227 -2.05 4.97 23.08
CA ILE A 227 -0.75 4.90 22.40
C ILE A 227 0.27 4.10 23.22
N LYS A 228 0.02 3.92 24.52
CA LYS A 228 0.83 3.09 25.40
C LYS A 228 0.54 1.61 25.21
N GLU A 229 1.53 0.79 25.55
CA GLU A 229 1.42 -0.65 25.55
C GLU A 229 0.39 -1.17 26.57
N ASN A 230 -0.14 -2.35 26.29
CA ASN A 230 -1.07 -3.02 27.17
C ASN A 230 -0.38 -3.63 28.41
N LYS A 231 -1.20 -4.14 29.32
CA LYS A 231 -0.75 -4.74 30.59
C LYS A 231 0.28 -5.87 30.48
N LYS A 232 0.43 -6.54 29.32
CA LYS A 232 1.45 -7.58 29.13
C LYS A 232 2.86 -7.00 29.18
N PHE A 233 3.01 -5.73 28.81
CA PHE A 233 4.29 -5.04 28.69
C PHE A 233 4.54 -3.99 29.78
N THR A 234 3.52 -3.61 30.56
CA THR A 234 3.70 -2.66 31.68
C THR A 234 4.23 -3.31 32.97
N GLN A 235 4.17 -4.65 33.10
CA GLN A 235 4.54 -5.37 34.33
C GLN A 235 5.97 -5.94 34.33
N THR A 236 6.74 -5.74 33.25
CA THR A 236 8.14 -6.16 33.13
C THR A 236 8.94 -5.14 32.32
N ASP A 237 10.24 -5.02 32.58
CA ASP A 237 11.22 -4.08 31.97
C ASP A 237 10.90 -3.60 30.53
N PRO A 238 11.08 -2.30 30.22
CA PRO A 238 10.61 -1.67 28.99
C PRO A 238 11.40 -2.16 27.78
N GLY A 239 10.68 -2.66 26.77
CA GLY A 239 11.29 -3.15 25.53
C GLY A 239 10.30 -3.21 24.37
N CYS A 240 10.21 -2.09 23.64
CA CYS A 240 9.85 -1.92 22.22
C CYS A 240 8.49 -2.39 21.68
N THR A 241 7.99 -1.70 20.66
CA THR A 241 6.59 -1.72 20.22
C THR A 241 6.49 -1.32 18.72
N ALA A 242 5.69 -2.01 17.88
CA ALA A 242 5.47 -1.69 16.44
C ALA A 242 4.12 -1.01 16.12
N THR A 243 4.09 -0.03 15.20
CA THR A 243 2.91 0.85 15.01
C THR A 243 2.20 0.79 13.67
N ASN A 244 0.87 0.84 13.70
CA ASN A 244 0.01 0.92 12.52
C ASN A 244 -0.30 2.38 12.09
N LEU A 245 -0.50 2.62 10.79
CA LEU A 245 -0.75 3.95 10.21
C LEU A 245 -2.02 4.63 10.76
N ILE A 246 -2.97 3.87 11.31
CA ILE A 246 -4.31 4.33 11.72
C ILE A 246 -4.54 4.12 13.23
N GLY A 247 -3.48 3.78 13.96
CA GLY A 247 -3.51 3.35 15.36
C GLY A 247 -3.70 1.85 15.53
N TYR A 248 -4.68 1.24 14.86
CA TYR A 248 -4.85 -0.22 14.76
C TYR A 248 -5.74 -0.60 13.57
N TRP A 249 -6.04 -1.88 13.34
CA TRP A 249 -6.85 -2.33 12.18
C TRP A 249 -8.17 -1.55 12.03
N GLY A 250 -8.95 -1.42 13.10
CA GLY A 250 -10.21 -0.66 13.13
C GLY A 250 -10.07 0.83 13.38
N GLY A 251 -8.85 1.38 13.37
CA GLY A 251 -8.57 2.79 13.67
C GLY A 251 -8.50 3.10 15.17
N LEU A 252 -8.70 4.37 15.52
CA LEU A 252 -8.76 4.82 16.92
C LEU A 252 -10.16 4.65 17.51
N HIS A 253 -10.22 4.29 18.79
CA HIS A 253 -11.48 4.24 19.52
C HIS A 253 -12.02 5.66 19.76
N PRO A 254 -13.24 6.00 19.30
CA PRO A 254 -13.71 7.39 19.28
C PRO A 254 -13.92 8.00 20.65
N ASN A 255 -14.23 7.16 21.64
CA ASN A 255 -14.66 7.60 22.97
C ASN A 255 -13.62 7.35 24.08
N HIS A 256 -12.43 6.84 23.75
CA HIS A 256 -11.41 6.57 24.77
C HIS A 256 -10.64 7.86 25.08
N GLU A 257 -10.61 8.28 26.36
CA GLU A 257 -10.13 9.60 26.80
C GLU A 257 -8.74 10.00 26.23
N PRO A 258 -7.68 9.15 26.33
CA PRO A 258 -6.37 9.42 25.74
C PRO A 258 -6.38 9.84 24.26
N LEU A 259 -7.38 9.39 23.48
CA LEU A 259 -7.42 9.54 22.03
C LEU A 259 -8.42 10.59 21.55
N LYS A 260 -9.32 11.08 22.41
CA LYS A 260 -10.35 12.08 22.05
C LYS A 260 -9.78 13.35 21.43
N LYS A 261 -8.58 13.76 21.86
CA LYS A 261 -7.90 14.96 21.33
C LYS A 261 -7.61 14.89 19.83
N TYR A 262 -7.48 13.70 19.25
CA TYR A 262 -7.27 13.51 17.81
C TYR A 262 -8.58 13.47 17.00
N LYS A 263 -9.72 13.68 17.67
CA LYS A 263 -11.07 13.73 17.11
C LYS A 263 -11.39 12.56 16.16
N PRO A 264 -11.08 11.31 16.52
CA PRO A 264 -11.41 10.15 15.69
C PRO A 264 -12.91 10.07 15.39
N LYS A 265 -13.23 9.72 14.14
CA LYS A 265 -14.60 9.55 13.67
C LYS A 265 -14.74 8.19 12.96
N ILE A 266 -15.82 7.48 13.24
CA ILE A 266 -16.14 6.25 12.53
C ILE A 266 -16.53 6.61 11.09
N GLU A 267 -15.69 6.20 10.15
CA GLU A 267 -15.88 6.33 8.70
C GLU A 267 -15.91 4.94 8.07
N TYR A 268 -16.71 4.78 7.03
CA TYR A 268 -16.92 3.48 6.39
C TYR A 268 -16.17 3.41 5.06
N PRO A 269 -15.26 2.44 4.88
CA PRO A 269 -14.54 2.27 3.62
C PRO A 269 -15.49 2.10 2.42
N VAL A 270 -15.29 2.92 1.38
CA VAL A 270 -15.99 2.84 0.10
C VAL A 270 -15.07 2.19 -0.92
N LEU A 271 -15.39 0.95 -1.31
CA LEU A 271 -14.56 0.16 -2.21
C LEU A 271 -14.76 0.58 -3.67
N SER A 272 -13.67 0.74 -4.44
CA SER A 272 -13.77 0.86 -5.90
C SER A 272 -14.39 -0.40 -6.49
N PRO A 273 -15.11 -0.30 -7.63
CA PRO A 273 -15.50 -1.47 -8.42
C PRO A 273 -14.30 -2.36 -8.75
N GLY A 274 -13.15 -1.74 -9.00
CA GLY A 274 -11.89 -2.43 -9.16
C GLY A 274 -11.52 -3.34 -7.97
N SER A 275 -11.50 -2.80 -6.75
CA SER A 275 -11.25 -3.58 -5.53
C SER A 275 -12.26 -4.70 -5.28
N GLN A 276 -13.47 -4.58 -5.83
CA GLN A 276 -14.54 -5.58 -5.69
C GLN A 276 -14.51 -6.65 -6.78
N SER A 277 -13.73 -6.47 -7.85
CA SER A 277 -13.72 -7.32 -9.04
C SER A 277 -12.99 -8.66 -8.86
N HIS A 278 -12.20 -8.80 -7.79
CA HIS A 278 -11.32 -9.96 -7.57
C HIS A 278 -11.67 -10.73 -6.28
N THR A 279 -10.68 -10.99 -5.41
CA THR A 279 -10.88 -11.82 -4.23
C THR A 279 -11.42 -11.00 -3.06
N ARG A 280 -12.49 -11.49 -2.43
CA ARG A 280 -13.01 -10.91 -1.19
C ARG A 280 -12.02 -11.10 -0.05
N CYS A 281 -11.73 -10.03 0.69
CA CYS A 281 -10.88 -10.05 1.85
C CYS A 281 -11.73 -9.93 3.12
N GLY A 282 -11.70 -10.95 4.00
CA GLY A 282 -12.46 -10.95 5.26
C GLY A 282 -12.13 -9.74 6.15
N ALA A 283 -10.85 -9.39 6.27
CA ALA A 283 -10.42 -8.20 7.00
C ALA A 283 -11.05 -6.92 6.45
N LEU A 284 -10.95 -6.69 5.15
CA LEU A 284 -11.54 -5.51 4.51
C LEU A 284 -13.07 -5.47 4.67
N LEU A 285 -13.74 -6.62 4.51
CA LEU A 285 -15.19 -6.70 4.70
C LEU A 285 -15.59 -6.41 6.15
N SER A 286 -14.80 -6.83 7.13
CA SER A 286 -15.00 -6.47 8.53
C SER A 286 -14.90 -4.96 8.74
N LEU A 287 -13.89 -4.30 8.15
CA LEU A 287 -13.74 -2.85 8.22
C LEU A 287 -14.88 -2.10 7.51
N VAL A 288 -15.33 -2.59 6.34
CA VAL A 288 -16.48 -2.02 5.62
C VAL A 288 -17.76 -2.16 6.46
N LYS A 289 -17.96 -3.29 7.13
CA LYS A 289 -19.16 -3.54 7.94
C LYS A 289 -19.16 -2.70 9.22
N ASN A 290 -18.01 -2.62 9.88
CA ASN A 290 -17.92 -2.12 11.25
C ASN A 290 -17.36 -0.70 11.36
N GLY A 291 -16.84 -0.14 10.27
CA GLY A 291 -16.25 1.19 10.20
C GLY A 291 -14.85 1.28 10.81
N VAL A 292 -14.09 2.28 10.38
CA VAL A 292 -12.74 2.60 10.84
C VAL A 292 -12.80 3.91 11.62
N GLY A 293 -12.21 3.95 12.81
CA GLY A 293 -11.98 5.18 13.57
C GLY A 293 -10.89 6.02 12.92
N LEU A 294 -11.25 6.73 11.87
CA LEU A 294 -10.35 7.59 11.11
C LEU A 294 -9.93 8.78 11.98
N ILE A 295 -8.62 9.00 12.10
CA ILE A 295 -8.06 10.15 12.79
C ILE A 295 -8.49 11.41 12.02
N ASN A 296 -8.89 12.47 12.72
CA ASN A 296 -9.19 13.71 12.01
C ASN A 296 -7.95 14.14 11.22
N PRO A 297 -8.04 14.39 9.90
CA PRO A 297 -6.87 14.68 9.11
C PRO A 297 -6.09 15.91 9.59
N ASP A 298 -6.71 16.86 10.30
CA ASP A 298 -6.03 18.02 10.88
C ASP A 298 -5.27 17.70 12.19
N CYS A 299 -5.50 16.53 12.77
CA CYS A 299 -4.85 16.05 13.99
C CYS A 299 -3.88 14.89 13.75
N VAL A 300 -3.69 14.45 12.49
CA VAL A 300 -2.90 13.26 12.17
C VAL A 300 -1.42 13.45 12.50
N TYR A 301 -0.88 14.65 12.30
CA TYR A 301 0.49 14.99 12.69
C TYR A 301 0.67 14.85 14.21
N ASP A 302 -0.23 15.43 15.01
CA ASP A 302 -0.16 15.37 16.46
C ASP A 302 -0.24 13.93 16.97
N PHE A 303 -1.10 13.11 16.36
CA PHE A 303 -1.20 11.69 16.69
C PHE A 303 0.11 10.95 16.45
N TYR A 304 0.68 11.08 15.25
CA TYR A 304 1.96 10.43 14.94
C TYR A 304 3.08 10.96 15.81
N ASN A 305 3.14 12.28 16.04
CA ASN A 305 4.15 12.89 16.88
C ASN A 305 4.11 12.31 18.29
N ASP A 306 2.93 12.22 18.90
CA ASP A 306 2.79 11.70 20.25
C ASP A 306 3.08 10.20 20.33
N LEU A 307 2.56 9.42 19.37
CA LEU A 307 2.82 7.99 19.28
C LEU A 307 4.32 7.71 19.11
N HIS A 308 4.95 8.27 18.09
CA HIS A 308 6.36 7.98 17.80
C HIS A 308 7.33 8.61 18.81
N SER A 309 6.98 9.74 19.43
CA SER A 309 7.75 10.27 20.57
C SER A 309 7.67 9.33 21.76
N TYR A 310 6.51 8.73 22.02
CA TYR A 310 6.36 7.71 23.05
C TYR A 310 7.24 6.48 22.76
N LEU A 311 7.15 5.89 21.57
CA LEU A 311 7.99 4.76 21.17
C LEU A 311 9.49 5.08 21.31
N ALA A 312 9.92 6.25 20.84
CA ALA A 312 11.30 6.68 20.94
C ALA A 312 11.74 6.83 22.41
N SER A 313 10.85 7.31 23.29
CA SER A 313 11.09 7.36 24.74
C SER A 313 11.23 5.97 25.39
N CYS A 314 10.59 4.96 24.79
CA CYS A 314 10.73 3.54 25.16
C CYS A 314 11.97 2.87 24.54
N GLY A 315 12.80 3.62 23.78
CA GLY A 315 14.01 3.09 23.14
C GLY A 315 13.77 2.37 21.81
N VAL A 316 12.64 2.59 21.14
CA VAL A 316 12.37 2.02 19.81
C VAL A 316 13.19 2.74 18.73
N ASP A 317 13.89 1.96 17.91
CA ASP A 317 14.75 2.48 16.83
C ASP A 317 14.06 2.56 15.45
N GLY A 318 12.95 1.83 15.26
CA GLY A 318 12.30 1.65 13.97
C GLY A 318 10.84 1.23 14.11
N VAL A 319 10.04 1.49 13.08
CA VAL A 319 8.63 1.07 13.03
C VAL A 319 8.30 0.31 11.75
N LYS A 320 7.53 -0.77 11.89
CA LYS A 320 6.82 -1.43 10.78
C LYS A 320 5.44 -0.81 10.67
N VAL A 321 5.08 -0.27 9.50
CA VAL A 321 3.78 0.39 9.26
C VAL A 321 2.95 -0.42 8.27
N ASP A 322 1.80 -0.93 8.72
CA ASP A 322 0.95 -1.85 7.96
C ASP A 322 -0.42 -1.24 7.60
N ILE A 323 -1.19 -1.94 6.74
CA ILE A 323 -2.59 -1.68 6.38
C ILE A 323 -2.80 -0.31 5.70
N GLN A 324 -1.74 0.27 5.15
CA GLN A 324 -1.73 1.65 4.63
C GLN A 324 -2.78 1.90 3.55
N ASN A 325 -3.06 0.88 2.73
CA ASN A 325 -3.99 1.00 1.60
C ASN A 325 -5.44 1.24 2.02
N VAL A 326 -5.85 0.98 3.27
CA VAL A 326 -7.26 1.21 3.66
C VAL A 326 -7.64 2.69 3.66
N ILE A 327 -6.66 3.59 3.85
CA ILE A 327 -6.87 5.04 3.81
C ILE A 327 -7.44 5.46 2.45
N GLU A 328 -7.07 4.76 1.37
CA GLU A 328 -7.59 5.07 0.04
C GLU A 328 -9.12 4.90 -0.04
N ALA A 329 -9.71 4.00 0.76
CA ALA A 329 -11.14 3.72 0.77
C ALA A 329 -11.91 4.68 1.69
N LEU A 330 -11.21 5.48 2.49
CA LEU A 330 -11.78 6.44 3.45
C LEU A 330 -11.76 7.89 2.93
N GLY A 331 -11.38 8.11 1.67
CA GLY A 331 -11.19 9.46 1.10
C GLY A 331 -12.47 10.27 0.86
N SER A 332 -13.66 9.67 0.98
CA SER A 332 -14.93 10.39 0.78
C SER A 332 -15.11 11.47 1.84
N GLY A 333 -15.37 12.71 1.41
CA GLY A 333 -15.45 13.87 2.30
C GLY A 333 -14.10 14.52 2.64
N TYR A 334 -12.97 13.93 2.21
CA TYR A 334 -11.62 14.39 2.54
C TYR A 334 -10.74 14.71 1.32
N GLY A 335 -11.35 15.17 0.22
CA GLY A 335 -10.63 15.47 -1.03
C GLY A 335 -10.30 14.23 -1.87
N GLY A 336 -10.88 13.08 -1.53
CA GLY A 336 -10.65 11.83 -2.24
C GLY A 336 -9.44 11.06 -1.74
N ARG A 337 -9.25 9.87 -2.29
CA ARG A 337 -8.28 8.87 -1.83
C ARG A 337 -6.85 9.35 -1.89
N VAL A 338 -6.48 10.09 -2.93
CA VAL A 338 -5.11 10.58 -3.13
C VAL A 338 -4.77 11.65 -2.10
N MET A 339 -5.67 12.61 -1.88
CA MET A 339 -5.43 13.70 -0.93
C MET A 339 -5.37 13.22 0.51
N LEU A 340 -6.30 12.34 0.92
CA LEU A 340 -6.29 11.79 2.27
C LEU A 340 -5.04 10.94 2.52
N THR A 341 -4.70 10.04 1.60
CA THR A 341 -3.50 9.20 1.72
C THR A 341 -2.23 10.06 1.78
N LYS A 342 -2.12 11.05 0.88
CA LYS A 342 -0.98 11.98 0.87
C LYS A 342 -0.80 12.68 2.22
N LYS A 343 -1.87 13.22 2.80
CA LYS A 343 -1.82 13.93 4.09
C LYS A 343 -1.33 13.02 5.23
N TYR A 344 -1.77 11.76 5.26
CA TYR A 344 -1.31 10.79 6.25
C TYR A 344 0.16 10.40 6.04
N GLN A 345 0.58 10.17 4.80
CA GLN A 345 1.97 9.81 4.48
C GLN A 345 2.93 10.95 4.79
N GLU A 346 2.61 12.19 4.40
CA GLU A 346 3.46 13.36 4.67
C GLU A 346 3.63 13.60 6.17
N ALA A 347 2.55 13.48 6.95
CA ALA A 347 2.63 13.61 8.40
C ALA A 347 3.49 12.51 9.04
N LEU A 348 3.35 11.26 8.56
CA LEU A 348 4.16 10.15 9.05
C LEU A 348 5.65 10.36 8.72
N GLU A 349 5.98 10.65 7.46
CA GLU A 349 7.35 10.88 7.01
C GLU A 349 8.01 12.05 7.77
N GLU A 350 7.28 13.15 7.96
CA GLU A 350 7.76 14.31 8.71
C GLU A 350 8.09 13.93 10.17
N VAL A 351 7.18 13.23 10.86
CA VAL A 351 7.39 12.83 12.25
C VAL A 351 8.54 11.82 12.38
N LEU A 352 8.58 10.79 11.54
CA LEU A 352 9.62 9.76 11.61
C LEU A 352 11.01 10.32 11.34
N SER A 353 11.13 11.31 10.45
CA SER A 353 12.40 11.99 10.17
C SER A 353 12.98 12.74 11.37
N ARG A 354 12.14 13.08 12.36
CA ARG A 354 12.52 13.82 13.58
C ARG A 354 12.66 12.94 14.81
N THR A 355 11.85 11.90 14.93
CA THR A 355 11.69 11.13 16.17
C THR A 355 12.57 9.90 16.24
N LEU A 356 12.76 9.20 15.13
CA LEU A 356 13.55 7.97 15.11
C LEU A 356 14.99 8.25 14.70
N LYS A 357 15.92 7.66 15.45
CA LYS A 357 17.35 7.75 15.14
C LYS A 357 17.63 6.98 13.86
N THR A 358 18.59 7.46 13.08
CA THR A 358 19.17 6.62 12.03
C THR A 358 19.86 5.44 12.71
N ILE A 359 19.39 4.23 12.45
CA ILE A 359 20.08 2.99 12.84
C ILE A 359 21.42 2.98 12.09
N THR A 360 22.51 3.29 12.80
CA THR A 360 23.89 3.33 12.28
C THR A 360 24.61 2.02 12.46
#